data_AF-A0A520VQ72-F1
#
_entry.id   AF-A0A520VQ72-F1
#
_cell.length_a   1.000
_cell.length_b   1.000
_cell.length_c   1.000
_cell.angle_alpha   90.00
_cell.angle_beta   90.00
_cell.angle_gamma   90.00
#
_symmetry.space_group_name_H-M   'P 1'
#
loop_
_entity.id
_entity.type
_entity.pdbx_description
1 polymer ?
#
loop_
_entity_poly.entity_id
_entity_poly.type
_entity_poly.pdbx_seq_one_letter_code
_entity_poly.pdbx_strand_id
1 'polypeptide(L)'
;MDDKINLSISTVLGIRAMGFKGDNISAHHRNENSATDFDNANGGILGDSRFTLNYLLKNTGVGDGYRVILGGGITIPSKNTLIKSPFIKINNAHEPHRHFSMSKGTYNTISEIQIYFKQSANPVFIGGNISHEKPIAENEYYYTPQTSFKSVFSVIYKRFDKLDGSLDLSFGIESLSKGYWNGVPSPNSSALILTPSVGYLFSTKKGAIGINIQRPIFLEGSFSAYAGDMDQGTSVWQIVLSFRSMASKLN
;
A
#
# COMPACT_ATOMS: atom_id res chain seq x y z
N MET A 1 21.44 8.84 -19.43
CA MET A 1 20.79 9.10 -18.12
C MET A 1 21.84 8.85 -17.06
N ASP A 2 22.00 9.75 -16.10
CA ASP A 2 22.98 9.61 -15.02
C ASP A 2 22.67 8.36 -14.17
N ASP A 3 23.67 7.55 -13.80
CA ASP A 3 23.54 6.24 -13.12
C ASP A 3 22.91 6.33 -11.70
N LYS A 4 22.52 7.53 -11.29
CA LYS A 4 21.94 7.86 -9.99
C LYS A 4 20.43 8.05 -10.01
N ILE A 5 19.80 8.11 -11.19
CA ILE A 5 18.36 8.34 -11.31
C ILE A 5 17.66 7.05 -11.73
N ASN A 6 16.58 6.70 -11.01
CA ASN A 6 15.72 5.58 -11.35
C ASN A 6 14.26 6.03 -11.44
N LEU A 7 13.61 5.69 -12.56
CA LEU A 7 12.15 5.82 -12.71
C LEU A 7 11.48 4.52 -12.29
N SER A 8 10.48 4.62 -11.41
CA SER A 8 9.62 3.51 -11.02
C SER A 8 8.18 3.81 -11.41
N ILE A 9 7.51 2.80 -11.97
CA ILE A 9 6.10 2.85 -12.35
C ILE A 9 5.43 1.62 -11.73
N SER A 10 4.34 1.82 -11.00
CA SER A 10 3.56 0.73 -10.41
C SER A 10 2.07 1.00 -10.55
N THR A 11 1.30 0.02 -11.00
CA THR A 11 -0.16 0.10 -11.12
C THR A 11 -0.81 -1.03 -10.35
N VAL A 12 -1.90 -0.73 -9.66
CA VAL A 12 -2.72 -1.76 -9.00
C VAL A 12 -3.69 -2.37 -10.03
N LEU A 13 -3.71 -3.70 -10.07
CA LEU A 13 -4.68 -4.49 -10.84
C LEU A 13 -5.32 -5.51 -9.90
N GLY A 14 -6.65 -5.52 -9.81
CA GLY A 14 -7.34 -6.48 -8.95
C GLY A 14 -8.81 -6.17 -8.72
N ILE A 15 -9.41 -6.96 -7.83
CA ILE A 15 -10.81 -6.83 -7.43
C ILE A 15 -10.86 -6.86 -5.91
N ARG A 16 -11.56 -5.89 -5.32
CA ARG A 16 -11.98 -5.94 -3.92
C ARG A 16 -13.41 -6.47 -3.87
N ALA A 17 -13.67 -7.45 -3.02
CA ALA A 17 -14.99 -8.05 -2.90
C ALA A 17 -15.38 -8.23 -1.43
N MET A 18 -16.68 -8.17 -1.18
CA MET A 18 -17.32 -8.47 0.08
C MET A 18 -18.33 -9.59 -0.15
N GLY A 19 -18.26 -10.63 0.68
CA GLY A 19 -19.24 -11.70 0.71
C GLY A 19 -20.13 -11.57 1.95
N PHE A 20 -21.45 -11.54 1.76
CA PHE A 20 -22.43 -11.61 2.84
C PHE A 20 -22.96 -13.03 2.95
N LYS A 21 -22.92 -13.61 4.15
CA LYS A 21 -23.30 -15.01 4.42
C LYS A 21 -24.61 -15.18 5.21
N GLY A 22 -25.35 -14.10 5.44
CA GLY A 22 -26.65 -14.17 6.11
C GLY A 22 -27.79 -14.32 5.10
N ASP A 23 -28.97 -14.73 5.59
CA ASP A 23 -30.14 -14.98 4.75
C ASP A 23 -30.94 -13.69 4.43
N ASN A 24 -30.71 -12.62 5.19
CA ASN A 24 -31.43 -11.35 5.06
C ASN A 24 -30.79 -10.45 4.00
N ILE A 25 -30.94 -10.81 2.72
CA ILE A 25 -30.39 -10.04 1.61
C ILE A 25 -31.09 -8.68 1.51
N SER A 26 -30.29 -7.61 1.46
CA SER A 26 -30.77 -6.23 1.28
C SER A 26 -29.75 -5.39 0.50
N ALA A 27 -30.06 -4.11 0.27
CA ALA A 27 -29.10 -3.16 -0.30
C ALA A 27 -27.80 -3.02 0.52
N HIS A 28 -27.85 -3.30 1.83
CA HIS A 28 -26.69 -3.27 2.76
C HIS A 28 -26.13 -4.66 3.07
N HIS A 29 -26.90 -5.72 2.83
CA HIS A 29 -26.56 -7.11 3.13
C HIS A 29 -26.52 -7.93 1.84
N ARG A 30 -25.42 -7.83 1.09
CA ARG A 30 -25.29 -8.48 -0.21
C ARG A 30 -23.83 -8.74 -0.56
N ASN A 31 -23.62 -9.64 -1.50
CA ASN A 31 -22.32 -9.79 -2.14
C ASN A 31 -22.06 -8.58 -3.04
N GLU A 32 -20.83 -8.08 -3.03
CA GLU A 32 -20.43 -6.92 -3.83
C GLU A 32 -18.96 -7.01 -4.22
N ASN A 33 -18.61 -6.44 -5.38
CA ASN A 33 -17.22 -6.32 -5.81
C ASN A 33 -16.94 -5.03 -6.57
N SER A 34 -15.68 -4.63 -6.64
CA SER A 34 -15.25 -3.39 -7.29
C SER A 34 -15.20 -3.46 -8.83
N ALA A 35 -15.42 -4.62 -9.43
CA ALA A 35 -15.27 -4.82 -10.88
C ALA A 35 -16.46 -4.32 -11.69
N THR A 36 -17.63 -4.17 -11.08
CA THR A 36 -18.85 -3.69 -11.72
C THR A 36 -19.28 -2.32 -11.19
N ASP A 37 -20.01 -1.59 -12.02
CA ASP A 37 -20.63 -0.32 -11.62
C ASP A 37 -21.66 -0.54 -10.50
N PHE A 38 -21.94 0.54 -9.77
CA PHE A 38 -22.96 0.64 -8.74
C PHE A 38 -23.45 2.08 -8.66
N ASP A 39 -24.61 2.32 -8.05
CA ASP A 39 -25.24 3.65 -8.02
C ASP A 39 -24.34 4.77 -7.49
N ASN A 40 -23.38 4.44 -6.62
CA ASN A 40 -22.39 5.38 -6.08
C ASN A 40 -20.93 5.04 -6.48
N ALA A 41 -20.69 4.15 -7.44
CA ALA A 41 -19.34 3.72 -7.79
C ALA A 41 -19.16 3.33 -9.26
N ASN A 42 -18.08 3.80 -9.87
CA ASN A 42 -17.62 3.29 -11.15
C ASN A 42 -16.79 2.02 -10.93
N GLY A 43 -17.08 0.96 -11.69
CA GLY A 43 -16.41 -0.33 -11.61
C GLY A 43 -15.11 -0.41 -12.42
N GLY A 44 -14.40 -1.52 -12.25
CA GLY A 44 -13.26 -1.91 -13.08
C GLY A 44 -12.22 -2.75 -12.34
N ILE A 45 -11.11 -3.05 -12.99
CA ILE A 45 -10.01 -3.83 -12.38
C ILE A 45 -8.75 -2.99 -12.10
N LEU A 46 -8.68 -1.80 -12.68
CA LEU A 46 -7.54 -0.90 -12.52
C LEU A 46 -7.71 -0.08 -11.25
N GLY A 47 -6.69 -0.05 -10.41
CA GLY A 47 -6.56 0.91 -9.31
C GLY A 47 -5.55 2.01 -9.65
N ASP A 48 -5.04 2.65 -8.61
CA ASP A 48 -4.10 3.77 -8.77
C ASP A 48 -2.78 3.37 -9.46
N SER A 49 -2.22 4.32 -10.21
CA SER A 49 -0.90 4.21 -10.84
C SER A 49 0.06 5.20 -10.21
N ARG A 50 1.23 4.75 -9.76
CA ARG A 50 2.27 5.57 -9.14
C ARG A 50 3.46 5.71 -10.08
N PHE A 51 3.98 6.92 -10.17
CA PHE A 51 5.19 7.27 -10.91
C PHE A 51 6.14 7.94 -9.93
N THR A 52 7.30 7.35 -9.67
CA THR A 52 8.30 7.91 -8.74
C THR A 52 9.65 8.02 -9.40
N LEU A 53 10.29 9.16 -9.21
CA LEU A 53 11.67 9.42 -9.57
C LEU A 53 12.53 9.31 -8.31
N ASN A 54 13.51 8.42 -8.34
CA ASN A 54 14.40 8.14 -7.23
C ASN A 54 15.82 8.60 -7.56
N TYR A 55 16.42 9.38 -6.66
CA TYR A 55 17.78 9.87 -6.74
C TYR A 55 18.66 9.21 -5.68
N LEU A 56 19.72 8.53 -6.14
CA LEU A 56 20.74 7.91 -5.30
C LEU A 56 21.70 8.99 -4.77
N LEU A 57 21.37 9.54 -3.61
CA LEU A 57 22.15 10.58 -2.95
C LEU A 57 23.50 10.07 -2.46
N LYS A 58 23.53 8.88 -1.86
CA LYS A 58 24.75 8.24 -1.36
C LYS A 58 24.72 6.75 -1.63
N ASN A 59 25.85 6.19 -2.02
CA ASN A 59 26.01 4.76 -2.21
C ASN A 59 27.46 4.35 -1.91
N THR A 60 27.70 3.77 -0.74
CA THR A 60 28.97 3.08 -0.48
C THR A 60 29.00 1.79 -1.30
N GLY A 61 29.81 1.77 -2.36
CA GLY A 61 29.92 0.66 -3.29
C GLY A 61 30.51 -0.60 -2.63
N VAL A 62 31.84 -0.71 -2.67
CA VAL A 62 32.59 -1.79 -1.98
C VAL A 62 32.82 -1.38 -0.53
N GLY A 63 32.64 -2.34 0.39
CA GLY A 63 32.80 -2.12 1.82
C GLY A 63 31.52 -1.69 2.54
N ASP A 64 31.71 -1.32 3.80
CA ASP A 64 30.63 -1.01 4.74
C ASP A 64 30.26 0.48 4.65
N GLY A 65 28.97 0.79 4.67
CA GLY A 65 28.53 2.18 4.65
C GLY A 65 27.09 2.39 4.22
N TYR A 66 26.75 3.67 4.08
CA TYR A 66 25.38 4.10 3.84
C TYR A 66 24.99 4.09 2.36
N ARG A 67 23.74 3.72 2.12
CA ARG A 67 22.99 3.97 0.90
C ARG A 67 21.79 4.83 1.25
N VAL A 68 21.70 6.00 0.61
CA VAL A 68 20.63 6.98 0.82
C VAL A 68 19.98 7.28 -0.52
N ILE A 69 18.66 7.16 -0.58
CA ILE A 69 17.85 7.42 -1.77
C ILE A 69 16.74 8.41 -1.39
N LEU A 70 16.55 9.43 -2.23
CA LEU A 70 15.43 10.37 -2.13
C LEU A 70 14.47 10.10 -3.29
N GLY A 71 13.19 10.00 -3.01
CA GLY A 71 12.14 9.74 -3.99
C GLY A 71 11.08 10.83 -3.98
N GLY A 72 10.62 11.20 -5.17
CA GLY A 72 9.47 12.10 -5.35
C GLY A 72 8.60 11.60 -6.50
N GLY A 73 7.29 11.78 -6.40
CA GLY A 73 6.41 11.26 -7.43
C GLY A 73 4.96 11.68 -7.32
N ILE A 74 4.14 11.07 -8.17
CA ILE A 74 2.70 11.28 -8.24
C ILE A 74 1.95 9.95 -8.28
N THR A 75 0.78 9.92 -7.66
CA THR A 75 -0.24 8.90 -7.86
C THR A 75 -1.30 9.47 -8.80
N ILE A 76 -1.69 8.71 -9.82
CA ILE A 76 -2.76 9.01 -10.76
C ILE A 76 -3.91 8.02 -10.48
N PRO A 77 -5.14 8.52 -10.24
CA PRO A 77 -6.28 7.67 -9.97
C PRO A 77 -6.79 6.98 -11.24
N SER A 78 -7.38 5.80 -11.09
CA SER A 78 -8.17 5.19 -12.15
C SER A 78 -9.63 5.64 -12.07
N LYS A 79 -10.44 5.23 -13.05
CA LYS A 79 -11.90 5.43 -13.00
C LYS A 79 -12.61 4.57 -11.97
N ASN A 80 -11.97 3.53 -11.40
CA ASN A 80 -12.59 2.67 -10.39
C ASN A 80 -12.64 3.40 -9.03
N THR A 81 -13.64 4.26 -8.86
CA THR A 81 -13.75 5.15 -7.71
C THR A 81 -15.20 5.31 -7.26
N LEU A 82 -15.39 5.77 -6.03
CA LEU A 82 -16.70 6.16 -5.52
C LEU A 82 -17.06 7.55 -6.07
N ILE A 83 -18.25 7.66 -6.63
CA ILE A 83 -18.75 8.90 -7.25
C ILE A 83 -19.74 9.66 -6.36
N LYS A 84 -20.13 9.06 -5.23
CA LYS A 84 -21.01 9.67 -4.23
C LYS A 84 -20.70 9.10 -2.84
N SER A 85 -20.79 9.96 -1.83
CA SER A 85 -20.55 9.58 -0.44
C SER A 85 -21.50 8.45 0.00
N PRO A 86 -20.98 7.32 0.50
CA PRO A 86 -21.81 6.21 0.99
C PRO A 86 -22.47 6.51 2.35
N PHE A 87 -22.12 7.63 2.98
CA PHE A 87 -22.62 8.00 4.31
C PHE A 87 -23.83 8.93 4.28
N ILE A 88 -24.28 9.34 3.08
CA ILE A 88 -25.47 10.17 2.92
C ILE A 88 -26.72 9.37 3.33
N LYS A 89 -27.63 10.03 4.06
CA LYS A 89 -28.95 9.52 4.39
C LYS A 89 -30.02 10.39 3.73
N ILE A 90 -31.04 9.76 3.16
CA ILE A 90 -32.25 10.40 2.63
C ILE A 90 -33.42 9.87 3.44
N ASN A 91 -34.27 10.74 4.00
CA ASN A 91 -35.38 10.35 4.87
C ASN A 91 -34.96 9.39 6.01
N ASN A 92 -33.79 9.64 6.60
CA ASN A 92 -33.19 8.83 7.66
C ASN A 92 -32.80 7.38 7.26
N ALA A 93 -32.82 7.05 5.98
CA ALA A 93 -32.37 5.78 5.43
C ALA A 93 -31.14 5.96 4.53
N HIS A 94 -30.29 4.93 4.48
CA HIS A 94 -29.21 4.88 3.50
C HIS A 94 -29.71 4.30 2.18
N GLU A 95 -29.52 5.05 1.10
CA GLU A 95 -29.62 4.53 -0.26
C GLU A 95 -28.63 3.37 -0.47
N PRO A 96 -28.88 2.49 -1.45
CA PRO A 96 -27.89 1.50 -1.86
C PRO A 96 -26.53 2.16 -2.09
N HIS A 97 -25.47 1.66 -1.43
CA HIS A 97 -24.12 2.21 -1.60
C HIS A 97 -23.02 1.16 -1.43
N ARG A 98 -21.85 1.50 -1.96
CA ARG A 98 -20.57 0.80 -1.82
C ARG A 98 -19.61 1.62 -0.96
N HIS A 99 -18.88 0.96 -0.06
CA HIS A 99 -17.88 1.58 0.83
C HIS A 99 -16.43 1.48 0.33
N PHE A 100 -16.22 0.87 -0.84
CA PHE A 100 -14.88 0.58 -1.34
C PHE A 100 -14.76 0.72 -2.85
N SER A 101 -13.55 1.07 -3.29
CA SER A 101 -13.13 1.11 -4.70
C SER A 101 -11.67 0.67 -4.78
N MET A 102 -11.16 0.49 -6.00
CA MET A 102 -9.73 0.18 -6.22
C MET A 102 -8.85 1.44 -6.27
N SER A 103 -9.43 2.59 -6.62
CA SER A 103 -8.73 3.88 -6.70
C SER A 103 -9.14 4.82 -5.56
N LYS A 104 -8.19 5.62 -5.09
CA LYS A 104 -8.43 6.74 -4.17
C LYS A 104 -9.23 7.90 -4.81
N GLY A 105 -9.28 7.96 -6.15
CA GLY A 105 -10.05 8.96 -6.89
C GLY A 105 -9.40 10.34 -6.98
N THR A 106 -8.18 10.55 -6.46
CA THR A 106 -7.45 11.83 -6.52
C THR A 106 -6.05 11.65 -7.05
N TYR A 107 -5.49 12.72 -7.60
CA TYR A 107 -4.05 12.83 -7.80
C TYR A 107 -3.37 13.10 -6.47
N ASN A 108 -2.30 12.36 -6.18
CA ASN A 108 -1.56 12.50 -4.92
C ASN A 108 -0.08 12.78 -5.19
N THR A 109 0.56 13.56 -4.33
CA THR A 109 2.02 13.67 -4.28
C THR A 109 2.60 12.56 -3.43
N ILE A 110 3.79 12.08 -3.82
CA ILE A 110 4.58 11.09 -3.11
C ILE A 110 5.94 11.70 -2.74
N SER A 111 6.38 11.49 -1.50
CA SER A 111 7.74 11.81 -1.04
C SER A 111 8.30 10.62 -0.27
N GLU A 112 9.52 10.19 -0.60
CA GLU A 112 10.14 8.99 -0.05
C GLU A 112 11.61 9.24 0.33
N ILE A 113 12.04 8.63 1.43
CA ILE A 113 13.45 8.59 1.84
C ILE A 113 13.77 7.15 2.20
N GLN A 114 14.87 6.61 1.69
CA GLN A 114 15.37 5.30 2.03
C GLN A 114 16.80 5.43 2.57
N ILE A 115 17.07 4.83 3.73
CA ILE A 115 18.38 4.85 4.37
C ILE A 115 18.71 3.42 4.79
N TYR A 116 19.79 2.90 4.22
CA TYR A 116 20.32 1.58 4.56
C TYR A 116 21.80 1.67 4.88
N PHE A 117 22.22 1.01 5.95
CA PHE A 117 23.60 0.68 6.22
C PHE A 117 23.87 -0.73 5.70
N LYS A 118 24.84 -0.84 4.79
CA LYS A 118 25.36 -2.09 4.27
C LYS A 118 26.62 -2.45 5.03
N GLN A 119 26.79 -3.72 5.36
CA GLN A 119 28.02 -4.23 5.97
C GLN A 119 28.38 -5.61 5.46
N SER A 120 29.65 -5.99 5.65
CA SER A 120 30.21 -7.27 5.21
C SER A 120 29.87 -8.44 6.12
N ALA A 121 29.27 -8.18 7.28
CA ALA A 121 28.81 -9.16 8.26
C ALA A 121 27.28 -9.18 8.36
N ASN A 122 26.72 -10.24 8.97
CA ASN A 122 25.28 -10.32 9.19
C ASN A 122 24.83 -9.46 10.38
N PRO A 123 23.67 -8.77 10.30
CA PRO A 123 22.84 -8.59 9.10
C PRO A 123 23.54 -7.71 8.05
N VAL A 124 23.49 -8.12 6.78
CA VAL A 124 24.21 -7.45 5.67
C VAL A 124 23.60 -6.11 5.29
N PHE A 125 22.30 -5.91 5.55
CA PHE A 125 21.63 -4.62 5.43
C PHE A 125 20.80 -4.35 6.67
N ILE A 126 20.88 -3.12 7.18
CA ILE A 126 20.06 -2.60 8.27
C ILE A 126 19.56 -1.24 7.82
N GLY A 127 18.26 -0.98 7.90
CA GLY A 127 17.76 0.33 7.53
C GLY A 127 16.25 0.39 7.42
N GLY A 128 15.78 1.29 6.58
CA GLY A 128 14.37 1.46 6.38
C GLY A 128 14.02 2.51 5.33
N ASN A 129 12.73 2.67 5.12
CA ASN A 129 12.17 3.73 4.31
C ASN A 129 11.08 4.49 5.07
N ILE A 130 10.93 5.76 4.73
CA ILE A 130 9.83 6.61 5.12
C ILE A 130 9.17 7.08 3.83
N SER A 131 7.84 6.99 3.76
CA SER A 131 7.05 7.51 2.65
C SER A 131 5.87 8.34 3.16
N HIS A 132 5.58 9.42 2.44
CA HIS A 132 4.46 10.30 2.68
C HIS A 132 3.69 10.46 1.36
N GLU A 133 2.39 10.17 1.39
CA GLU A 133 1.49 10.31 0.25
C GLU A 133 0.30 11.18 0.63
N LYS A 134 0.10 12.28 -0.10
CA LYS A 134 -0.91 13.29 0.22
C LYS A 134 -1.74 13.63 -1.02
N PRO A 135 -3.09 13.70 -0.95
CA PRO A 135 -3.91 14.18 -2.05
C PRO A 135 -3.58 15.65 -2.36
N ILE A 136 -3.48 15.96 -3.66
CA ILE A 136 -3.20 17.31 -4.14
C ILE A 136 -4.42 18.21 -3.93
N ALA A 137 -5.60 17.69 -4.26
CA ALA A 137 -6.87 18.36 -4.14
C ALA A 137 -7.99 17.34 -3.96
N GLU A 138 -9.15 17.85 -3.56
CA GLU A 138 -10.42 17.13 -3.62
C GLU A 138 -10.74 16.72 -5.07
N ASN A 139 -11.38 15.57 -5.27
CA ASN A 139 -11.82 15.14 -6.60
C ASN A 139 -13.16 15.75 -7.02
N GLU A 140 -13.58 15.47 -8.27
CA GLU A 140 -14.85 15.95 -8.84
C GLU A 140 -16.12 15.46 -8.09
N TYR A 141 -15.97 14.45 -7.22
CA TYR A 141 -17.05 13.89 -6.40
C TYR A 141 -17.04 14.42 -4.97
N TYR A 142 -16.28 15.47 -4.70
CA TYR A 142 -16.13 16.11 -3.39
C TYR A 142 -15.53 15.17 -2.33
N TYR A 143 -14.63 14.28 -2.76
CA TYR A 143 -13.90 13.37 -1.88
C TYR A 143 -12.42 13.74 -1.81
N THR A 144 -11.92 13.86 -0.58
CA THR A 144 -10.49 13.97 -0.27
C THR A 144 -10.07 12.72 0.53
N PRO A 145 -9.22 11.84 -0.01
CA PRO A 145 -8.78 10.65 0.70
C PRO A 145 -7.80 10.99 1.83
N GLN A 146 -7.43 9.95 2.57
CA GLN A 146 -6.48 10.02 3.67
C GLN A 146 -5.09 10.39 3.15
N THR A 147 -4.35 11.19 3.93
CA THR A 147 -2.89 11.29 3.83
C THR A 147 -2.27 10.08 4.52
N SER A 148 -1.31 9.43 3.88
CA SER A 148 -0.56 8.30 4.45
C SER A 148 0.85 8.73 4.81
N PHE A 149 1.28 8.38 6.02
CA PHE A 149 2.67 8.42 6.45
C PHE A 149 3.09 7.02 6.90
N LYS A 150 4.07 6.46 6.21
CA LYS A 150 4.52 5.08 6.42
C LYS A 150 6.01 5.04 6.67
N SER A 151 6.41 4.26 7.67
CA SER A 151 7.81 3.96 7.96
C SER A 151 7.98 2.44 8.01
N VAL A 152 8.98 1.89 7.31
CA VAL A 152 9.33 0.47 7.41
C VAL A 152 10.79 0.36 7.80
N PHE A 153 11.06 -0.46 8.81
CA PHE A 153 12.41 -0.82 9.23
C PHE A 153 12.66 -2.27 8.86
N SER A 154 13.83 -2.56 8.29
CA SER A 154 14.20 -3.90 7.87
C SER A 154 15.66 -4.25 8.16
N VAL A 155 15.88 -5.54 8.43
CA VAL A 155 17.19 -6.16 8.53
C VAL A 155 17.24 -7.37 7.62
N ILE A 156 18.32 -7.50 6.86
CA ILE A 156 18.50 -8.60 5.91
C ILE A 156 19.72 -9.42 6.33
N TYR A 157 19.51 -10.72 6.55
CA TYR A 157 20.55 -11.69 6.84
C TYR A 157 20.86 -12.51 5.60
N LYS A 158 22.12 -12.51 5.17
CA LYS A 158 22.59 -13.45 4.15
C LYS A 158 22.57 -14.86 4.73
N ARG A 159 22.03 -15.81 3.99
CA ARG A 159 22.02 -17.24 4.33
C ARG A 159 22.91 -17.99 3.34
N PHE A 160 23.85 -18.75 3.87
CA PHE A 160 24.66 -19.69 3.09
C PHE A 160 23.93 -21.04 2.98
N ASP A 161 22.70 -21.00 2.48
CA ASP A 161 21.90 -22.19 2.17
C ASP A 161 22.14 -22.64 0.72
N LYS A 162 21.49 -23.74 0.30
CA LYS A 162 21.64 -24.31 -1.06
C LYS A 162 21.23 -23.34 -2.18
N LEU A 163 20.52 -22.25 -1.86
CA LEU A 163 20.03 -21.27 -2.82
C LEU A 163 20.79 -19.93 -2.75
N ASP A 164 21.82 -19.83 -1.89
CA ASP A 164 22.53 -18.59 -1.53
C ASP A 164 21.55 -17.44 -1.25
N GLY A 165 20.53 -17.73 -0.43
CA GLY A 165 19.42 -16.83 -0.17
C GLY A 165 19.69 -15.77 0.90
N SER A 166 18.65 -14.99 1.23
CA SER A 166 18.64 -14.09 2.36
C SER A 166 17.29 -14.04 3.05
N LEU A 167 17.31 -13.90 4.37
CA LEU A 167 16.14 -13.69 5.21
C LEU A 167 15.97 -12.20 5.49
N ASP A 168 14.80 -11.65 5.19
CA ASP A 168 14.39 -10.29 5.50
C ASP A 168 13.42 -10.30 6.68
N LEU A 169 13.73 -9.55 7.73
CA LEU A 169 12.84 -9.30 8.85
C LEU A 169 12.54 -7.81 8.88
N SER A 170 11.26 -7.46 8.87
CA SER A 170 10.86 -6.06 8.89
C SER A 170 9.60 -5.82 9.69
N PHE A 171 9.41 -4.57 10.10
CA PHE A 171 8.14 -4.10 10.61
C PHE A 171 7.85 -2.72 10.03
N GLY A 172 6.60 -2.51 9.63
CA GLY A 172 6.10 -1.24 9.16
C GLY A 172 5.15 -0.60 10.16
N ILE A 173 5.15 0.72 10.24
CA ILE A 173 4.12 1.52 10.91
C ILE A 173 3.53 2.47 9.88
N GLU A 174 2.21 2.50 9.76
CA GLU A 174 1.50 3.38 8.85
C GLU A 174 0.40 4.14 9.58
N SER A 175 0.46 5.46 9.52
CA SER A 175 -0.57 6.36 10.02
C SER A 175 -1.36 6.91 8.83
N LEU A 176 -2.68 6.79 8.91
CA LEU A 176 -3.62 7.32 7.93
C LEU A 176 -4.42 8.44 8.58
N SER A 177 -4.46 9.62 7.96
CA SER A 177 -5.33 10.71 8.40
C SER A 177 -6.81 10.39 8.13
N LYS A 178 -7.71 11.26 8.57
CA LYS A 178 -9.12 11.20 8.12
C LYS A 178 -9.20 11.55 6.63
N GLY A 179 -10.13 10.90 5.94
CA GLY A 179 -10.64 11.32 4.64
C GLY A 179 -11.92 12.13 4.82
N TYR A 180 -12.36 12.83 3.79
CA TYR A 180 -13.46 13.80 3.87
C TYR A 180 -14.35 13.72 2.64
N TRP A 181 -15.66 13.80 2.85
CA TRP A 181 -16.68 13.99 1.82
C TRP A 181 -17.33 15.36 2.04
N ASN A 182 -17.25 16.28 1.08
CA ASN A 182 -17.78 17.64 1.21
C ASN A 182 -17.29 18.34 2.50
N GLY A 183 -16.01 18.18 2.84
CA GLY A 183 -15.44 18.69 4.10
C GLY A 183 -15.91 17.98 5.38
N VAL A 184 -16.83 17.02 5.31
CA VAL A 184 -17.26 16.21 6.46
C VAL A 184 -16.36 14.98 6.61
N PRO A 185 -15.78 14.72 7.80
CA PRO A 185 -14.94 13.54 8.01
C PRO A 185 -15.68 12.24 7.65
N SER A 186 -15.08 11.46 6.76
CA SER A 186 -15.56 10.12 6.42
C SER A 186 -15.41 9.21 7.64
N PRO A 187 -16.50 8.58 8.11
CA PRO A 187 -16.40 7.53 9.12
C PRO A 187 -15.40 6.46 8.69
N ASN A 188 -14.68 5.91 9.66
CA ASN A 188 -13.79 4.74 9.46
C ASN A 188 -12.67 4.93 8.43
N SER A 189 -12.44 6.17 7.99
CA SER A 189 -11.16 6.59 7.43
C SER A 189 -10.20 6.84 8.60
N SER A 190 -8.90 7.01 8.47
CA SER A 190 -7.96 7.03 9.61
C SER A 190 -7.76 5.69 10.33
N ALA A 191 -6.50 5.36 10.53
CA ALA A 191 -6.04 4.17 11.20
C ALA A 191 -4.57 4.34 11.58
N LEU A 192 -4.14 3.57 12.57
CA LEU A 192 -2.73 3.30 12.85
C LEU A 192 -2.50 1.81 12.67
N ILE A 193 -1.56 1.44 11.81
CA ILE A 193 -1.34 0.05 11.38
C ILE A 193 0.11 -0.33 11.67
N LEU A 194 0.30 -1.43 12.40
CA LEU A 194 1.59 -2.09 12.58
C LEU A 194 1.63 -3.34 11.69
N THR A 195 2.69 -3.49 10.90
CA THR A 195 2.82 -4.58 9.94
C THR A 195 4.16 -5.30 10.12
N PRO A 196 4.25 -6.30 11.01
CA PRO A 196 5.37 -7.24 11.00
C PRO A 196 5.40 -8.03 9.69
N SER A 197 6.61 -8.31 9.21
CA SER A 197 6.81 -9.17 8.05
C SER A 197 8.09 -10.01 8.10
N VAL A 198 8.02 -11.13 7.39
CA VAL A 198 9.16 -12.01 7.13
C VAL A 198 9.23 -12.29 5.64
N GLY A 199 10.42 -12.13 5.06
CA GLY A 199 10.69 -12.36 3.66
C GLY A 199 11.86 -13.30 3.44
N TYR A 200 11.83 -14.00 2.30
CA TYR A 200 12.93 -14.81 1.82
C TYR A 200 13.20 -14.46 0.37
N LEU A 201 14.47 -14.17 0.07
CA LEU A 201 14.96 -13.84 -1.26
C LEU A 201 15.97 -14.91 -1.68
N PHE A 202 15.88 -15.40 -2.91
CA PHE A 202 16.84 -16.34 -3.46
C PHE A 202 17.09 -16.07 -4.94
N SER A 203 18.28 -16.43 -5.41
CA SER A 203 18.71 -16.18 -6.78
C SER A 203 18.34 -17.35 -7.70
N THR A 204 18.04 -17.03 -8.96
CA THR A 204 17.84 -17.97 -10.05
C THR A 204 18.70 -17.56 -11.24
N LYS A 205 18.81 -18.41 -12.26
CA LYS A 205 19.55 -18.09 -13.50
C LYS A 205 19.01 -16.84 -14.23
N LYS A 206 17.75 -16.44 -13.99
CA LYS A 206 17.10 -15.32 -14.70
C LYS A 206 17.00 -14.05 -13.87
N GLY A 207 17.35 -14.10 -12.58
CA GLY A 207 17.09 -13.01 -11.64
C GLY A 207 16.86 -13.51 -10.22
N ALA A 208 16.42 -12.62 -9.33
CA ALA A 208 16.11 -12.95 -7.94
C ALA A 208 14.59 -13.02 -7.71
N ILE A 209 14.15 -13.99 -6.91
CA ILE A 209 12.76 -14.16 -6.49
C ILE A 209 12.68 -13.82 -5.00
N GLY A 210 11.72 -12.96 -4.63
CA GLY A 210 11.42 -12.64 -3.23
C GLY A 210 9.99 -13.04 -2.88
N ILE A 211 9.83 -13.72 -1.75
CA ILE A 211 8.54 -14.08 -1.16
C ILE A 211 8.48 -13.43 0.21
N ASN A 212 7.43 -12.68 0.50
CA ASN A 212 7.27 -12.00 1.78
C ASN A 212 5.84 -12.18 2.31
N ILE A 213 5.72 -12.45 3.60
CA ILE A 213 4.46 -12.60 4.30
C ILE A 213 4.36 -11.47 5.31
N GLN A 214 3.27 -10.72 5.25
CA GLN A 214 2.99 -9.59 6.14
C GLN A 214 1.68 -9.83 6.88
N ARG A 215 1.63 -9.35 8.12
CA ARG A 215 0.43 -9.38 8.93
C ARG A 215 0.11 -7.97 9.43
N PRO A 216 -0.70 -7.18 8.69
CA PRO A 216 -1.17 -5.89 9.18
C PRO A 216 -2.04 -6.06 10.43
N ILE A 217 -1.76 -5.23 11.44
CA ILE A 217 -2.46 -5.18 12.72
C ILE A 217 -2.93 -3.74 12.93
N PHE A 218 -4.24 -3.55 13.03
CA PHE A 218 -4.85 -2.24 13.28
C PHE A 218 -4.80 -1.92 14.77
N LEU A 219 -3.95 -0.97 15.15
CA LEU A 219 -3.82 -0.48 16.51
C LEU A 219 -4.90 0.55 16.84
N GLU A 220 -5.27 1.38 15.86
CA GLU A 220 -6.33 2.38 15.96
C GLU A 220 -7.19 2.39 14.68
N GLY A 221 -8.35 3.03 14.77
CA GLY A 221 -9.35 3.11 13.70
C GLY A 221 -10.36 1.98 13.77
N SER A 222 -11.28 1.95 12.82
CA SER A 222 -12.50 1.14 12.91
C SER A 222 -12.32 -0.35 12.64
N PHE A 223 -11.11 -0.76 12.26
CA PHE A 223 -10.73 -2.17 12.15
C PHE A 223 -9.90 -2.63 13.36
N SER A 224 -9.63 -1.76 14.33
CA SER A 224 -9.03 -2.17 15.60
C SER A 224 -10.00 -3.09 16.38
N ALA A 225 -9.46 -4.11 17.02
CA ALA A 225 -10.24 -5.19 17.67
C ALA A 225 -11.14 -4.73 18.85
N TYR A 226 -11.17 -3.42 19.14
CA TYR A 226 -11.87 -2.83 20.29
C TYR A 226 -12.81 -1.67 19.91
N ALA A 227 -13.15 -1.52 18.63
CA ALA A 227 -14.05 -0.46 18.16
C ALA A 227 -15.53 -0.88 18.25
N GLY A 228 -16.18 -0.70 19.41
CA GLY A 228 -17.64 -0.80 19.59
C GLY A 228 -18.14 -1.99 20.42
N ASP A 229 -19.48 -2.06 20.65
CA ASP A 229 -20.17 -3.07 21.47
C ASP A 229 -20.38 -4.43 20.77
N MET A 230 -19.78 -4.66 19.61
CA MET A 230 -19.93 -5.89 18.82
C MET A 230 -18.60 -6.62 18.75
N ASP A 231 -18.60 -7.94 18.95
CA ASP A 231 -17.42 -8.82 18.84
C ASP A 231 -17.01 -8.96 17.36
N GLN A 232 -16.38 -7.92 16.82
CA GLN A 232 -15.91 -7.82 15.44
C GLN A 232 -14.37 -7.79 15.41
N GLY A 233 -13.77 -8.85 14.87
CA GLY A 233 -12.33 -8.97 14.69
C GLY A 233 -11.91 -8.83 13.22
N THR A 234 -10.82 -8.12 12.96
CA THR A 234 -10.19 -8.06 11.64
C THR A 234 -8.87 -8.84 11.66
N SER A 235 -8.71 -9.80 10.75
CA SER A 235 -7.46 -10.54 10.54
C SER A 235 -7.06 -10.44 9.08
N VAL A 236 -5.91 -9.81 8.82
CA VAL A 236 -5.40 -9.58 7.46
C VAL A 236 -4.07 -10.30 7.29
N TRP A 237 -3.94 -11.01 6.18
CA TRP A 237 -2.70 -11.59 5.71
C TRP A 237 -2.39 -11.09 4.31
N GLN A 238 -1.13 -10.74 4.07
CA GLN A 238 -0.65 -10.33 2.77
C GLN A 238 0.54 -11.18 2.36
N ILE A 239 0.51 -11.67 1.12
CA ILE A 239 1.63 -12.36 0.48
C ILE A 239 2.11 -11.47 -0.65
N VAL A 240 3.40 -11.15 -0.64
CA VAL A 240 4.07 -10.36 -1.66
C VAL A 240 5.05 -11.25 -2.40
N LEU A 241 4.89 -11.33 -3.71
CA LEU A 241 5.80 -12.00 -4.62
C LEU A 241 6.51 -10.95 -5.46
N SER A 242 7.83 -11.07 -5.57
CA SER A 242 8.64 -10.14 -6.36
C SER A 242 9.64 -10.90 -7.23
N PHE A 243 9.89 -10.35 -8.41
CA PHE A 243 10.93 -10.84 -9.31
C PHE A 243 11.77 -9.65 -9.78
N ARG A 244 13.09 -9.77 -9.64
CA ARG A 244 14.06 -8.82 -10.19
C ARG A 244 14.87 -9.53 -11.27
N SER A 245 14.68 -9.14 -12.53
CA SER A 245 15.49 -9.65 -13.62
C SER A 245 16.94 -9.19 -13.52
N MET A 246 17.85 -9.96 -14.10
CA MET A 246 19.20 -9.46 -14.41
C MET A 246 19.13 -8.58 -15.65
N ALA A 247 19.73 -7.40 -15.61
CA ALA A 247 19.80 -6.53 -16.77
C ALA A 247 20.69 -7.18 -17.84
N SER A 248 20.17 -7.39 -19.04
CA SER A 248 21.01 -7.64 -20.23
C SER A 248 21.57 -6.31 -20.69
N LYS A 249 22.89 -6.20 -20.86
CA LYS A 249 23.46 -5.10 -21.63
C LYS A 249 22.88 -5.17 -23.04
N LEU A 250 22.14 -4.15 -23.44
CA LEU A 250 21.84 -3.92 -24.85
C LEU A 250 23.16 -3.44 -25.46
N ASN A 251 23.78 -4.30 -26.26
CA ASN A 251 24.95 -3.96 -27.07
C ASN A 251 24.50 -3.13 -28.28
#